data_AF-A0A9Q1AUG5-F1
#
_entry.id   AF-A0A9Q1AUG5-F1
#
_cell.length_a   1.000
_cell.length_b   1.000
_cell.length_c   1.000
_cell.angle_alpha   90.00
_cell.angle_beta   90.00
_cell.angle_gamma   90.00
#
_symmetry.space_group_name_H-M   'P 1'
#
loop_
_entity.id
_entity.type
_entity.pdbx_description
1 polymer ?
#
loop_
_entity_poly.entity_id
_entity_poly.type
_entity_poly.pdbx_seq_one_letter_code
_entity_poly.pdbx_strand_id
1 'polypeptide(L)'
;MHKAEQIAQSRHMNNLTLNRHTEILEILEIPQLMDTCVRNSYYEEALELVAYVRRLEKKHAAIPVIQGIVAEVTQSTQLMLTQLIQQLRTNIQLPACLRVIGYLRCMDVFTEAELRVTFLQARDTWLRSILAAVPEDDPYVHVTKTIEACRVHLFDIITQYRAIFADEEPVVPPPGQEALNESAIFHGWVLQKVSQFLLVLERDLQRGVGGRLDSLLGQCMYFGLSFSRVGADFRGQLVPIFQRAALLTFQKATQEAVSGFQEEMNSYTLISAPALLGSTIPVAVSSAQPGTLQPPMVLLDFPPLACFLNNILAAFNDLRLCCPVALAPDVTATLEEALRQVTKVILAFHRAEVMAFSHREQELFVQFCLAFLEDLLPYLNRCLQLLFPAAQVAQILGVPPTQLHKYGSLCCIDESAVQELLASVLPEKETVSPLPEEKALAPESPAVLLDLQLPALEQEAEPSITAAEAVDDRPVSGEES
;
A
#
# COMPACT_ATOMS: atom_id res chain seq x y z
N MET A 1 -29.63 -53.81 75.26
CA MET A 1 -30.17 -52.48 74.92
C MET A 1 -29.44 -51.84 73.73
N HIS A 2 -28.11 -51.81 73.73
CA HIS A 2 -27.29 -51.27 72.63
C HIS A 2 -27.62 -51.77 71.19
N LYS A 3 -27.99 -53.06 71.02
CA LYS A 3 -28.42 -53.61 69.71
C LYS A 3 -29.79 -53.10 69.25
N ALA A 4 -30.72 -52.87 70.18
CA ALA A 4 -32.05 -52.37 69.85
C ALA A 4 -32.00 -50.89 69.45
N GLU A 5 -31.16 -50.09 70.12
CA GLU A 5 -30.88 -48.70 69.74
C GLU A 5 -30.19 -48.59 68.37
N GLN A 6 -29.22 -49.46 68.06
CA GLN A 6 -28.61 -49.49 66.72
C GLN A 6 -29.62 -49.84 65.62
N ILE A 7 -30.54 -50.78 65.87
CA ILE A 7 -31.60 -51.13 64.92
C ILE A 7 -32.59 -49.98 64.74
N ALA A 8 -32.94 -49.29 65.83
CA ALA A 8 -33.82 -48.13 65.78
C ALA A 8 -33.18 -46.96 65.01
N GLN A 9 -31.90 -46.66 65.25
CA GLN A 9 -31.13 -45.66 64.52
C GLN A 9 -31.00 -46.01 63.03
N SER A 10 -30.71 -47.27 62.70
CA SER A 10 -30.63 -47.74 61.31
C SER A 10 -31.98 -47.64 60.60
N ARG A 11 -33.09 -48.02 61.24
CA ARG A 11 -34.43 -47.85 60.68
C ARG A 11 -34.81 -46.39 60.50
N HIS A 12 -34.44 -45.53 61.45
CA HIS A 12 -34.68 -44.10 61.34
C HIS A 12 -33.90 -43.48 60.17
N MET A 13 -32.61 -43.83 60.04
CA MET A 13 -31.77 -43.45 58.90
C MET A 13 -32.37 -43.92 57.57
N ASN A 14 -32.74 -45.19 57.46
CA ASN A 14 -33.34 -45.72 56.23
C ASN A 14 -34.67 -45.02 55.90
N ASN A 15 -35.53 -44.75 56.89
CA ASN A 15 -36.79 -44.05 56.66
C ASN A 15 -36.55 -42.61 56.20
N LEU A 16 -35.57 -41.91 56.79
CA LEU A 16 -35.17 -40.57 56.37
C LEU A 16 -34.64 -40.54 54.93
N THR A 17 -33.77 -41.49 54.57
CA THR A 17 -33.26 -41.64 53.21
C THR A 17 -34.39 -41.92 52.22
N LEU A 18 -35.33 -42.80 52.57
CA LEU A 18 -36.47 -43.14 51.71
C LEU A 18 -37.41 -41.94 51.51
N ASN A 19 -37.61 -41.13 52.55
CA ASN A 19 -38.42 -39.91 52.47
C ASN A 19 -37.76 -38.80 51.64
N ARG A 20 -36.42 -38.79 51.54
CA ARG A 20 -35.64 -37.80 50.77
C ARG A 20 -35.05 -38.35 49.48
N HIS A 21 -35.46 -39.55 49.06
CA HIS A 21 -34.81 -40.25 47.94
C HIS A 21 -34.92 -39.48 46.61
N THR A 22 -36.03 -38.77 46.38
CA THR A 22 -36.24 -37.96 45.17
C THR A 22 -35.24 -36.81 45.09
N GLU A 23 -35.05 -36.07 46.19
CA GLU A 23 -34.09 -34.97 46.27
C GLU A 23 -32.64 -35.47 46.10
N ILE A 24 -32.32 -36.66 46.63
CA ILE A 24 -31.01 -37.28 46.44
C ILE A 24 -30.81 -37.66 44.97
N LEU A 25 -31.84 -38.21 44.33
CA LEU A 25 -31.79 -38.62 42.94
C LEU A 25 -31.62 -37.41 42.00
N GLU A 26 -32.33 -36.31 42.25
CA GLU A 26 -32.15 -35.05 41.51
C GLU A 26 -30.69 -34.56 41.55
N ILE A 27 -30.03 -34.65 42.71
CA ILE A 27 -28.61 -34.26 42.85
C ILE A 27 -27.70 -35.21 42.04
N LEU A 28 -27.99 -36.50 42.04
CA LEU A 28 -27.23 -37.51 41.30
C LEU A 28 -27.42 -37.40 39.77
N GLU A 29 -28.53 -36.82 39.30
CA GLU A 29 -28.82 -36.61 37.88
C GLU A 29 -28.18 -35.32 37.31
N ILE A 30 -27.65 -34.42 38.16
CA ILE A 30 -27.04 -33.16 37.72
C ILE A 30 -25.95 -33.35 36.65
N PRO A 31 -25.00 -34.30 36.76
CA PRO A 31 -24.01 -34.51 35.70
C PRO A 31 -24.63 -34.84 34.34
N GLN A 32 -25.67 -35.67 34.32
CA GLN A 32 -26.36 -36.06 33.09
C GLN A 32 -27.15 -34.88 32.50
N LEU A 33 -27.79 -34.08 33.35
CA LEU A 33 -28.47 -32.86 32.94
C LEU A 33 -27.47 -31.84 32.38
N MET A 34 -26.32 -31.67 33.03
CA MET A 34 -25.24 -30.80 32.58
C MET A 34 -24.71 -31.21 31.20
N ASP A 35 -24.42 -32.50 30.98
CA ASP A 35 -23.99 -33.00 29.67
C ASP A 35 -25.06 -32.73 28.59
N THR A 36 -26.34 -32.93 28.93
CA THR A 36 -27.46 -32.65 28.03
C THR A 36 -27.56 -31.17 27.67
N CYS A 37 -27.42 -30.27 28.65
CA CYS A 37 -27.43 -28.82 28.42
C CYS A 37 -26.28 -28.39 27.51
N VAL A 38 -25.05 -28.85 27.79
CA VAL A 38 -23.86 -28.49 27.01
C VAL A 38 -23.96 -29.02 25.57
N ARG A 39 -24.37 -30.27 25.37
CA ARG A 39 -24.49 -30.87 24.02
C ARG A 39 -25.56 -30.18 23.17
N ASN A 40 -26.62 -29.66 23.79
CA ASN A 40 -27.70 -28.94 23.12
C ASN A 40 -27.48 -27.42 23.03
N SER A 41 -26.32 -26.91 23.47
CA SER A 41 -26.00 -25.47 23.51
C SER A 41 -26.91 -24.62 24.42
N TYR A 42 -27.52 -25.23 25.42
CA TYR A 42 -28.27 -24.57 26.50
C TYR A 42 -27.29 -24.07 27.57
N TYR A 43 -26.48 -23.07 27.20
CA TYR A 43 -25.35 -22.61 28.00
C TYR A 43 -25.76 -21.79 29.24
N GLU A 44 -26.91 -21.12 29.19
CA GLU A 44 -27.42 -20.35 30.33
C GLU A 44 -27.82 -21.29 31.47
N GLU A 45 -28.57 -22.34 31.15
CA GLU A 45 -28.97 -23.40 32.07
C GLU A 45 -27.75 -24.17 32.58
N ALA A 46 -26.77 -24.45 31.72
CA ALA A 46 -25.52 -25.09 32.12
C ALA A 46 -24.75 -24.24 33.16
N LEU A 47 -24.71 -22.91 33.00
CA LEU A 47 -24.06 -22.01 33.95
C LEU A 47 -24.81 -21.95 35.30
N GLU A 48 -26.15 -22.04 35.29
CA GLU A 48 -26.93 -22.15 36.52
C GLU A 48 -26.60 -23.45 37.29
N LEU A 49 -26.48 -24.58 36.58
CA LEU A 49 -26.06 -25.85 37.17
C LEU A 49 -24.65 -25.77 37.75
N VAL A 50 -23.70 -25.15 37.06
CA VAL A 50 -22.34 -24.91 37.60
C VAL A 50 -22.40 -24.09 38.89
N ALA A 51 -23.19 -23.02 38.91
CA ALA A 51 -23.36 -22.19 40.11
C ALA A 51 -24.01 -22.97 41.27
N TYR A 52 -24.97 -23.84 40.97
CA TYR A 52 -25.58 -24.73 41.96
C TYR A 52 -24.56 -25.73 42.55
N VAL A 53 -23.79 -26.40 41.68
CA VAL A 53 -22.79 -27.40 42.09
C VAL A 53 -21.66 -26.77 42.91
N ARG A 54 -21.18 -25.56 42.53
CA ARG A 54 -20.20 -24.80 43.34
C ARG A 54 -20.73 -24.50 44.75
N ARG A 55 -22.02 -24.14 44.88
CA ARG A 55 -22.65 -23.93 46.20
C ARG A 55 -22.77 -25.24 47.00
N LEU A 56 -23.05 -26.35 46.32
CA LEU A 56 -23.15 -27.68 46.92
C LEU A 56 -21.79 -28.14 47.46
N GLU A 57 -20.73 -27.99 46.66
CA GLU A 57 -19.35 -28.28 47.05
C GLU A 57 -18.93 -27.49 48.30
N LYS A 58 -19.17 -26.17 48.30
CA LYS A 58 -18.81 -25.30 49.45
C LYS A 58 -19.47 -25.73 50.76
N LYS A 59 -20.69 -26.28 50.70
CA LYS A 59 -21.43 -26.75 51.88
C LYS A 59 -21.04 -28.16 52.32
N HIS A 60 -20.66 -29.02 51.38
CA HIS A 60 -20.55 -30.47 51.61
C HIS A 60 -19.29 -31.10 51.00
N ALA A 61 -18.16 -30.38 51.05
CA ALA A 61 -16.88 -30.80 50.46
C ALA A 61 -16.33 -32.15 50.96
N ALA A 62 -16.75 -32.61 52.14
CA ALA A 62 -16.28 -33.87 52.73
C ALA A 62 -16.94 -35.13 52.12
N ILE A 63 -18.00 -34.98 51.31
CA ILE A 63 -18.76 -36.13 50.78
C ILE A 63 -18.18 -36.58 49.43
N PRO A 64 -17.67 -37.82 49.29
CA PRO A 64 -17.01 -38.28 48.06
C PRO A 64 -17.91 -38.27 46.83
N VAL A 65 -19.20 -38.55 46.99
CA VAL A 65 -20.18 -38.52 45.88
C VAL A 65 -20.32 -37.11 45.30
N ILE A 66 -20.32 -36.08 46.17
CA ILE A 66 -20.40 -34.69 45.74
C ILE A 66 -19.12 -34.28 45.01
N GLN A 67 -17.95 -34.76 45.46
CA GLN A 67 -16.70 -34.55 44.73
C GLN A 67 -16.73 -35.21 43.34
N GLY A 68 -17.35 -36.38 43.20
CA GLY A 68 -17.59 -37.03 41.91
C GLY A 68 -18.46 -36.18 40.97
N ILE A 69 -19.59 -35.67 41.47
CA ILE A 69 -20.49 -34.78 40.72
C ILE A 69 -19.75 -33.52 40.26
N VAL A 70 -18.96 -32.89 41.16
CA VAL A 70 -18.16 -31.70 40.82
C VAL A 70 -17.18 -32.01 39.70
N ALA A 71 -16.50 -33.17 39.74
CA ALA A 71 -15.55 -33.57 38.71
C ALA A 71 -16.23 -33.76 37.33
N GLU A 72 -17.36 -34.46 37.28
CA GLU A 72 -18.11 -34.68 36.03
C GLU A 72 -18.67 -33.37 35.46
N VAL A 73 -19.23 -32.49 36.31
CA VAL A 73 -19.71 -31.16 35.88
C VAL A 73 -18.57 -30.29 35.38
N THR A 74 -17.40 -30.37 36.01
CA THR A 74 -16.20 -29.66 35.56
C THR A 74 -15.75 -30.17 34.18
N GLN A 75 -15.80 -31.48 33.93
CA GLN A 75 -15.50 -32.05 32.62
C GLN A 75 -16.45 -31.52 31.53
N SER A 76 -17.77 -31.50 31.79
CA SER A 76 -18.75 -30.94 30.86
C SER A 76 -18.57 -29.42 30.65
N THR A 77 -18.13 -28.71 31.70
CA THR A 77 -17.79 -27.28 31.62
C THR A 77 -16.58 -27.02 30.72
N GLN A 78 -15.58 -27.90 30.72
CA GLN A 78 -14.43 -27.80 29.80
C GLN A 78 -14.83 -28.04 28.33
N LEU A 79 -15.79 -28.95 28.09
CA LEU A 79 -16.37 -29.13 26.77
C LEU A 79 -17.10 -27.86 26.31
N MET A 80 -17.92 -27.27 27.18
CA MET A 80 -18.61 -26.00 26.92
C MET A 80 -17.63 -24.88 26.56
N LEU A 81 -16.53 -24.74 27.31
CA LEU A 81 -15.46 -23.77 27.04
C LEU A 81 -14.92 -23.93 25.60
N THR A 82 -14.64 -25.17 25.21
CA THR A 82 -14.11 -25.51 23.88
C THR A 82 -15.11 -25.15 22.78
N GLN A 83 -16.40 -25.45 22.99
CA GLN A 83 -17.46 -25.11 22.05
C GLN A 83 -17.62 -23.60 21.88
N LEU A 84 -17.62 -22.83 22.98
CA LEU A 84 -17.71 -21.36 22.97
C LEU A 84 -16.52 -20.73 22.22
N ILE A 85 -15.29 -21.18 22.50
CA ILE A 85 -14.10 -20.70 21.76
C ILE A 85 -14.19 -21.07 20.28
N GLN A 86 -14.70 -22.26 19.95
CA GLN A 86 -14.87 -22.68 18.56
C GLN A 86 -15.90 -21.80 17.83
N GLN A 87 -16.97 -21.35 18.48
CA GLN A 87 -17.92 -20.40 17.90
C GLN A 87 -17.24 -19.07 17.54
N LEU A 88 -16.31 -18.58 18.38
CA LEU A 88 -15.53 -17.37 18.08
C LEU A 88 -14.60 -17.53 16.87
N ARG A 89 -14.26 -18.75 16.46
CA ARG A 89 -13.45 -19.06 15.27
C ARG A 89 -14.27 -19.14 13.96
N THR A 90 -15.53 -18.71 13.96
CA THR A 90 -16.42 -18.71 12.79
C THR A 90 -16.81 -17.30 12.37
N ASN A 91 -17.63 -17.15 11.32
CA ASN A 91 -18.19 -15.84 10.94
C ASN A 91 -19.33 -15.42 11.89
N ILE A 92 -18.99 -15.19 13.17
CA ILE A 92 -19.92 -14.82 14.23
C ILE A 92 -20.26 -13.32 14.16
N GLN A 93 -21.55 -13.01 14.28
CA GLN A 93 -22.07 -11.64 14.30
C GLN A 93 -21.95 -11.02 15.70
N LEU A 94 -21.88 -9.69 15.78
CA LEU A 94 -21.66 -8.95 17.03
C LEU A 94 -22.61 -9.37 18.19
N PRO A 95 -23.94 -9.51 18.00
CA PRO A 95 -24.83 -9.89 19.10
C PRO A 95 -24.54 -11.29 19.65
N ALA A 96 -24.23 -12.25 18.78
CA ALA A 96 -23.87 -13.60 19.21
C ALA A 96 -22.50 -13.61 19.89
N CYS A 97 -21.56 -12.79 19.41
CA CYS A 97 -20.24 -12.63 19.98
C CYS A 97 -20.30 -12.08 21.41
N LEU A 98 -21.12 -11.06 21.66
CA LEU A 98 -21.39 -10.52 23.00
C LEU A 98 -21.95 -11.59 23.94
N ARG A 99 -22.89 -12.43 23.49
CA ARG A 99 -23.41 -13.54 24.30
C ARG A 99 -22.33 -14.56 24.65
N VAL A 100 -21.54 -15.00 23.67
CA VAL A 100 -20.46 -15.97 23.89
C VAL A 100 -19.43 -15.44 24.88
N ILE A 101 -19.01 -14.18 24.75
CA ILE A 101 -18.10 -13.55 25.71
C ILE A 101 -18.75 -13.37 27.08
N GLY A 102 -20.05 -13.05 27.13
CA GLY A 102 -20.83 -13.03 28.38
C GLY A 102 -20.79 -14.37 29.10
N TYR A 103 -21.02 -15.48 28.39
CA TYR A 103 -20.90 -16.83 28.97
C TYR A 103 -19.47 -17.11 29.45
N LEU A 104 -18.45 -16.78 28.67
CA LEU A 104 -17.04 -16.96 29.06
C LEU A 104 -16.67 -16.16 30.32
N ARG A 105 -17.20 -14.94 30.48
CA ARG A 105 -17.05 -14.16 31.73
C ARG A 105 -17.73 -14.86 32.91
N CYS A 106 -18.95 -15.39 32.73
CA CYS A 106 -19.68 -16.11 33.78
C CYS A 106 -18.99 -17.42 34.22
N MET A 107 -18.22 -18.05 33.34
CA MET A 107 -17.45 -19.26 33.69
C MET A 107 -16.35 -18.97 34.72
N ASP A 108 -15.86 -17.72 34.79
CA ASP A 108 -14.82 -17.26 35.71
C ASP A 108 -13.50 -18.05 35.59
N VAL A 109 -13.15 -18.41 34.35
CA VAL A 109 -11.93 -19.17 33.99
C VAL A 109 -10.80 -18.27 33.49
N PHE A 110 -11.13 -17.07 33.01
CA PHE A 110 -10.18 -16.12 32.44
C PHE A 110 -10.21 -14.81 33.21
N THR A 111 -9.03 -14.22 33.42
CA THR A 111 -8.91 -12.78 33.67
C THR A 111 -9.35 -11.99 32.44
N GLU A 112 -9.67 -10.70 32.62
CA GLU A 112 -10.10 -9.86 31.48
C GLU A 112 -8.99 -9.74 30.41
N ALA A 113 -7.72 -9.72 30.82
CA ALA A 113 -6.58 -9.74 29.89
C ALA A 113 -6.49 -11.06 29.10
N GLU A 114 -6.64 -12.21 29.76
CA GLU A 114 -6.64 -13.52 29.09
C GLU A 114 -7.83 -13.68 28.15
N LEU A 115 -8.99 -13.12 28.51
CA LEU A 115 -10.19 -13.15 27.68
C LEU A 115 -10.00 -12.34 26.39
N ARG A 116 -9.38 -11.15 26.48
CA ARG A 116 -9.00 -10.33 25.30
C ARG A 116 -8.05 -11.07 24.37
N VAL A 117 -7.00 -11.68 24.93
CA VAL A 117 -6.04 -12.47 24.14
C VAL A 117 -6.73 -13.67 23.49
N THR A 118 -7.53 -14.41 24.25
CA THR A 118 -8.28 -15.58 23.76
C THR A 118 -9.24 -15.20 22.63
N PHE A 119 -9.95 -14.08 22.78
CA PHE A 119 -10.81 -13.53 21.73
C PHE A 119 -10.00 -13.22 20.47
N LEU A 120 -8.92 -12.42 20.57
CA LEU A 120 -8.11 -12.03 19.42
C LEU A 120 -7.47 -13.24 18.74
N GLN A 121 -7.02 -14.25 19.48
CA GLN A 121 -6.49 -15.49 18.92
C GLN A 121 -7.56 -16.30 18.18
N ALA A 122 -8.78 -16.40 18.72
CA ALA A 122 -9.88 -17.09 18.07
C ALA A 122 -10.29 -16.38 16.77
N ARG A 123 -10.43 -15.04 16.82
CA ARG A 123 -10.74 -14.23 15.62
C ARG A 123 -9.62 -14.26 14.60
N ASP A 124 -8.35 -14.26 15.03
CA ASP A 124 -7.21 -14.40 14.12
C ASP A 124 -7.17 -15.75 13.43
N THR A 125 -7.50 -16.83 14.15
CA THR A 125 -7.61 -18.17 13.56
C THR A 125 -8.65 -18.20 12.43
N TRP A 126 -9.80 -17.57 12.65
CA TRP A 126 -10.83 -17.40 11.62
C TRP A 126 -10.34 -16.58 10.44
N LEU A 127 -9.75 -15.40 10.69
CA LEU A 127 -9.22 -14.53 9.63
C LEU A 127 -8.18 -15.27 8.77
N ARG A 128 -7.24 -15.99 9.39
CA ARG A 128 -6.25 -16.79 8.67
C ARG A 128 -6.90 -17.84 7.77
N SER A 129 -7.99 -18.47 8.21
CA SER A 129 -8.71 -19.43 7.37
C SER A 129 -9.34 -18.79 6.13
N ILE A 130 -9.81 -17.53 6.24
CA ILE A 130 -10.34 -16.77 5.11
C ILE A 130 -9.22 -16.39 4.16
N LEU A 131 -8.10 -15.87 4.69
CA LEU A 131 -6.95 -15.46 3.87
C LEU A 131 -6.30 -16.67 3.17
N ALA A 132 -6.25 -17.83 3.82
CA ALA A 132 -5.73 -19.06 3.22
C ALA A 132 -6.60 -19.58 2.06
N ALA A 133 -7.86 -19.15 1.95
CA ALA A 133 -8.75 -19.50 0.84
C ALA A 133 -8.59 -18.57 -0.38
N VAL A 134 -7.77 -17.51 -0.28
CA VAL A 134 -7.51 -16.60 -1.40
C VAL A 134 -6.57 -17.29 -2.41
N PRO A 135 -6.90 -17.32 -3.71
CA PRO A 135 -6.06 -17.96 -4.72
C PRO A 135 -4.74 -17.21 -4.93
N GLU A 136 -3.61 -17.93 -4.92
CA GLU A 136 -2.25 -17.35 -5.07
C GLU A 136 -1.70 -17.39 -6.51
N ASP A 137 -2.49 -17.89 -7.48
CA ASP A 137 -2.05 -18.12 -8.87
C ASP A 137 -1.62 -16.82 -9.57
N ASP A 138 -2.51 -15.82 -9.57
CA ASP A 138 -2.28 -14.52 -10.16
C ASP A 138 -2.00 -13.47 -9.05
N PRO A 139 -0.82 -12.83 -9.03
CA PRO A 139 -0.45 -11.88 -7.99
C PRO A 139 -1.42 -10.70 -7.87
N TYR A 140 -1.94 -10.19 -8.99
CA TYR A 140 -2.87 -9.04 -8.98
C TYR A 140 -4.21 -9.42 -8.34
N VAL A 141 -4.77 -10.58 -8.71
CA VAL A 141 -6.00 -11.12 -8.13
C VAL A 141 -5.81 -11.45 -6.65
N HIS A 142 -4.68 -12.06 -6.28
CA HIS A 142 -4.35 -12.38 -4.90
C HIS A 142 -4.32 -11.12 -4.03
N VAL A 143 -3.60 -10.07 -4.46
CA VAL A 143 -3.52 -8.79 -3.74
C VAL A 143 -4.90 -8.15 -3.62
N THR A 144 -5.66 -8.06 -4.71
CA THR A 144 -7.00 -7.43 -4.71
C THR A 144 -7.93 -8.10 -3.70
N LYS A 145 -8.00 -9.44 -3.73
CA LYS A 145 -8.82 -10.22 -2.80
C LYS A 145 -8.32 -10.15 -1.36
N THR A 146 -6.99 -10.11 -1.17
CA THR A 146 -6.38 -9.95 0.15
C THR A 146 -6.71 -8.58 0.75
N ILE A 147 -6.64 -7.50 -0.04
CA ILE A 147 -7.04 -6.15 0.39
C ILE A 147 -8.50 -6.16 0.86
N GLU A 148 -9.41 -6.71 0.05
CA GLU A 148 -10.83 -6.76 0.36
C GLU A 148 -11.11 -7.57 1.63
N ALA A 149 -10.58 -8.79 1.72
CA ALA A 149 -10.77 -9.69 2.86
C ALA A 149 -10.19 -9.09 4.14
N CYS A 150 -8.96 -8.57 4.10
CA CYS A 150 -8.34 -7.89 5.25
C CYS A 150 -9.18 -6.69 5.68
N ARG A 151 -9.53 -5.78 4.75
CA ARG A 151 -10.27 -4.56 5.08
C ARG A 151 -11.60 -4.87 5.77
N VAL A 152 -12.40 -5.78 5.22
CA VAL A 152 -13.72 -6.12 5.77
C VAL A 152 -13.57 -6.85 7.10
N HIS A 153 -12.83 -7.96 7.13
CA HIS A 153 -12.83 -8.83 8.29
C HIS A 153 -12.00 -8.30 9.46
N LEU A 154 -10.91 -7.57 9.21
CA LEU A 154 -10.20 -6.88 10.30
C LEU A 154 -11.07 -5.78 10.91
N PHE A 155 -11.81 -5.03 10.09
CA PHE A 155 -12.71 -3.99 10.60
C PHE A 155 -13.83 -4.58 11.47
N ASP A 156 -14.40 -5.72 11.06
CA ASP A 156 -15.38 -6.45 11.86
C ASP A 156 -14.80 -6.89 13.20
N ILE A 157 -13.60 -7.50 13.20
CA ILE A 157 -12.95 -7.95 14.43
C ILE A 157 -12.64 -6.78 15.37
N ILE A 158 -12.16 -5.66 14.82
CA ILE A 158 -11.88 -4.44 15.60
C ILE A 158 -13.16 -3.87 16.19
N THR A 159 -14.24 -3.81 15.41
CA THR A 159 -15.54 -3.32 15.87
C THR A 159 -16.10 -4.22 16.98
N GLN A 160 -16.00 -5.54 16.81
CA GLN A 160 -16.38 -6.52 17.82
C GLN A 160 -15.57 -6.34 19.10
N TYR A 161 -14.24 -6.26 18.99
CA TYR A 161 -13.35 -6.07 20.13
C TYR A 161 -13.74 -4.84 20.94
N ARG A 162 -13.87 -3.68 20.28
CA ARG A 162 -14.20 -2.40 20.93
C ARG A 162 -15.56 -2.43 21.62
N ALA A 163 -16.55 -3.08 21.01
CA ALA A 163 -17.88 -3.22 21.60
C ALA A 163 -17.91 -4.15 22.83
N ILE A 164 -17.03 -5.15 22.87
CA ILE A 164 -16.99 -6.17 23.93
C ILE A 164 -16.15 -5.72 25.14
N PHE A 165 -15.00 -5.11 24.86
CA PHE A 165 -13.97 -4.82 25.85
C PHE A 165 -13.83 -3.36 26.22
N ALA A 166 -14.63 -2.47 25.60
CA ALA A 166 -14.74 -1.03 25.85
C ALA A 166 -13.45 -0.44 26.43
N ASP A 167 -12.56 0.06 25.59
CA ASP A 167 -11.32 0.72 26.03
C ASP A 167 -11.67 2.05 26.73
N GLU A 168 -12.27 2.01 27.92
CA GLU A 168 -12.27 3.11 28.86
C GLU A 168 -10.83 3.21 29.40
N GLU A 169 -10.00 3.99 28.72
CA GLU A 169 -8.72 4.43 29.28
C GLU A 169 -9.02 5.11 30.63
N PRO A 170 -8.60 4.55 31.78
CA PRO A 170 -8.59 5.33 33.00
C PRO A 170 -7.52 6.40 32.78
N VAL A 171 -7.97 7.65 32.62
CA VAL A 171 -7.14 8.85 32.38
C VAL A 171 -6.04 9.03 33.44
N VAL A 172 -6.14 8.34 34.59
CA VAL A 172 -5.12 8.30 35.64
C VAL A 172 -5.12 6.91 36.30
N PRO A 173 -4.02 6.13 36.25
CA PRO A 173 -3.91 4.93 37.07
C PRO A 173 -3.81 5.34 38.56
N PRO A 174 -4.52 4.67 39.49
CA PRO A 174 -4.36 4.93 40.91
C PRO A 174 -2.91 4.70 41.34
N PRO A 175 -2.34 5.54 42.24
CA PRO A 175 -0.95 5.43 42.63
C PRO A 175 -0.69 4.07 43.30
N GLY A 176 0.21 3.27 42.71
CA GLY A 176 0.64 1.98 43.26
C GLY A 176 0.15 0.72 42.53
N GLN A 177 -0.66 0.84 41.48
CA GLN A 177 -0.95 -0.26 40.55
C GLN A 177 -0.25 -0.02 39.21
N GLU A 178 0.66 -0.93 38.82
CA GLU A 178 1.06 -1.06 37.42
C GLU A 178 -0.21 -1.43 36.64
N ALA A 179 -0.87 -0.43 36.05
CA ALA A 179 -1.97 -0.68 35.14
C ALA A 179 -1.39 -1.47 33.96
N LEU A 180 -1.67 -2.78 33.91
CA LEU A 180 -1.47 -3.56 32.70
C LEU A 180 -2.18 -2.80 31.60
N ASN A 181 -1.44 -2.37 30.57
CA ASN A 181 -2.02 -1.60 29.50
C ASN A 181 -2.81 -2.55 28.60
N GLU A 182 -4.03 -2.91 29.01
CA GLU A 182 -4.88 -3.88 28.32
C GLU A 182 -5.21 -3.41 26.90
N SER A 183 -5.21 -2.10 26.65
CA SER A 183 -5.34 -1.52 25.30
C SER A 183 -4.11 -1.80 24.41
N ALA A 184 -2.92 -1.99 24.99
CA ALA A 184 -1.71 -2.33 24.23
C ALA A 184 -1.82 -3.71 23.57
N ILE A 185 -2.58 -4.64 24.15
CA ILE A 185 -2.85 -5.97 23.55
C ILE A 185 -3.56 -5.78 22.21
N PHE A 186 -4.58 -4.93 22.18
CA PHE A 186 -5.35 -4.61 20.97
C PHE A 186 -4.48 -3.91 19.93
N HIS A 187 -3.81 -2.82 20.31
CA HIS A 187 -2.99 -2.05 19.38
C HIS A 187 -1.82 -2.87 18.83
N GLY A 188 -1.18 -3.69 19.66
CA GLY A 188 -0.14 -4.62 19.25
C GLY A 188 -0.65 -5.64 18.24
N TRP A 189 -1.85 -6.20 18.47
CA TRP A 189 -2.48 -7.12 17.51
C TRP A 189 -2.80 -6.43 16.17
N VAL A 190 -3.42 -5.23 16.18
CA VAL A 190 -3.72 -4.47 14.96
C VAL A 190 -2.45 -4.18 14.17
N LEU A 191 -1.40 -3.70 14.84
CA LEU A 191 -0.10 -3.43 14.20
C LEU A 191 0.51 -4.70 13.59
N GLN A 192 0.40 -5.84 14.27
CA GLN A 192 0.84 -7.12 13.74
C GLN A 192 0.06 -7.50 12.48
N LYS A 193 -1.26 -7.31 12.45
CA LYS A 193 -2.09 -7.61 11.26
C LYS A 193 -1.74 -6.71 10.08
N VAL A 194 -1.55 -5.41 10.32
CA VAL A 194 -1.09 -4.46 9.30
C VAL A 194 0.28 -4.88 8.75
N SER A 195 1.23 -5.22 9.63
CA SER A 195 2.56 -5.66 9.22
C SER A 195 2.52 -6.93 8.37
N GLN A 196 1.67 -7.91 8.73
CA GLN A 196 1.46 -9.12 7.94
C GLN A 196 0.89 -8.81 6.55
N PHE A 197 -0.09 -7.90 6.47
CA PHE A 197 -0.64 -7.46 5.19
C PHE A 197 0.42 -6.78 4.31
N LEU A 198 1.24 -5.89 4.87
CA LEU A 198 2.30 -5.19 4.13
C LEU A 198 3.35 -6.16 3.59
N LEU A 199 3.72 -7.20 4.34
CA LEU A 199 4.62 -8.26 3.88
C LEU A 199 4.05 -9.06 2.70
N VAL A 200 2.77 -9.43 2.77
CA VAL A 200 2.09 -10.13 1.67
C VAL A 200 2.02 -9.24 0.42
N LEU A 201 1.64 -7.97 0.60
CA LEU A 201 1.59 -6.99 -0.47
C LEU A 201 2.95 -6.83 -1.14
N GLU A 202 4.03 -6.65 -0.37
CA GLU A 202 5.38 -6.52 -0.91
C GLU A 202 5.79 -7.76 -1.71
N ARG A 203 5.56 -8.96 -1.16
CA ARG A 203 5.87 -10.24 -1.81
C ARG A 203 5.17 -10.35 -3.16
N ASP A 204 3.88 -10.03 -3.23
CA ASP A 204 3.11 -10.20 -4.46
C ASP A 204 3.43 -9.12 -5.49
N LEU A 205 3.73 -7.88 -5.06
CA LEU A 205 4.23 -6.84 -5.95
C LEU A 205 5.58 -7.22 -6.58
N GLN A 206 6.46 -7.87 -5.83
CA GLN A 206 7.75 -8.37 -6.35
C GLN A 206 7.58 -9.50 -7.38
N ARG A 207 6.50 -10.29 -7.30
CA ARG A 207 6.16 -11.31 -8.33
C ARG A 207 5.71 -10.69 -9.64
N GLY A 208 5.31 -9.42 -9.63
CA GLY A 208 4.81 -8.68 -10.78
C GLY A 208 3.28 -8.73 -10.89
N VAL A 209 2.64 -7.57 -10.84
CA VAL A 209 1.17 -7.39 -10.87
C VAL A 209 0.65 -6.77 -12.17
N GLY A 210 1.50 -6.68 -13.20
CA GLY A 210 1.21 -6.03 -14.48
C GLY A 210 1.07 -4.51 -14.38
N GLY A 211 0.50 -3.89 -15.42
CA GLY A 211 0.46 -2.42 -15.58
C GLY A 211 -0.58 -1.67 -14.73
N ARG A 212 -1.27 -2.31 -13.78
CA ARG A 212 -2.36 -1.71 -12.97
C ARG A 212 -1.96 -1.42 -11.53
N LEU A 213 -0.73 -0.95 -11.34
CA LEU A 213 -0.17 -0.66 -10.02
C LEU A 213 -0.91 0.49 -9.30
N ASP A 214 -1.40 1.46 -10.07
CA ASP A 214 -2.21 2.59 -9.64
C ASP A 214 -3.52 2.17 -8.96
N SER A 215 -4.20 1.17 -9.53
CA SER A 215 -5.44 0.64 -8.98
C SER A 215 -5.21 -0.01 -7.61
N LEU A 216 -4.15 -0.82 -7.50
CA LEU A 216 -3.76 -1.46 -6.23
C LEU A 216 -3.33 -0.43 -5.19
N LEU A 217 -2.58 0.60 -5.60
CA LEU A 217 -2.19 1.71 -4.71
C LEU A 217 -3.44 2.43 -4.18
N GLY A 218 -4.39 2.77 -5.05
CA GLY A 218 -5.65 3.41 -4.66
C GLY A 218 -6.45 2.57 -3.66
N GLN A 219 -6.56 1.25 -3.90
CA GLN A 219 -7.23 0.33 -2.98
C GLN A 219 -6.52 0.23 -1.62
N CYS A 220 -5.19 0.13 -1.61
CA CYS A 220 -4.41 0.10 -0.37
C CYS A 220 -4.49 1.42 0.39
N MET A 221 -4.47 2.56 -0.31
CA MET A 221 -4.63 3.88 0.29
C MET A 221 -6.01 4.05 0.92
N TYR A 222 -7.07 3.59 0.25
CA TYR A 222 -8.42 3.57 0.82
C TYR A 222 -8.50 2.66 2.04
N PHE A 223 -7.87 1.48 1.99
CA PHE A 223 -7.80 0.57 3.13
C PHE A 223 -7.08 1.23 4.32
N GLY A 224 -5.91 1.83 4.11
CA GLY A 224 -5.20 2.57 5.17
C GLY A 224 -6.01 3.75 5.72
N LEU A 225 -6.71 4.50 4.86
CA LEU A 225 -7.60 5.58 5.29
C LEU A 225 -8.76 5.05 6.14
N SER A 226 -9.38 3.93 5.77
CA SER A 226 -10.46 3.34 6.58
C SER A 226 -9.98 2.95 7.98
N PHE A 227 -8.70 2.58 8.12
CA PHE A 227 -8.07 2.20 9.38
C PHE A 227 -7.57 3.40 10.20
N SER A 228 -7.51 4.60 9.62
CA SER A 228 -7.25 5.83 10.39
C SER A 228 -8.30 6.07 11.49
N ARG A 229 -9.57 5.67 11.24
CA ARG A 229 -10.67 5.76 12.22
C ARG A 229 -10.47 4.90 13.46
N VAL A 230 -9.64 3.87 13.34
CA VAL A 230 -9.29 2.97 14.44
C VAL A 230 -7.87 3.23 14.98
N GLY A 231 -7.23 4.32 14.54
CA GLY A 231 -5.90 4.71 15.00
C GLY A 231 -4.74 3.96 14.34
N ALA A 232 -4.97 3.28 13.22
CA ALA A 232 -3.98 2.44 12.54
C ALA A 232 -3.75 2.86 11.08
N ASP A 233 -3.44 4.14 10.84
CA ASP A 233 -3.11 4.63 9.50
C ASP A 233 -1.72 4.15 9.07
N PHE A 234 -1.66 3.30 8.05
CA PHE A 234 -0.42 2.74 7.50
C PHE A 234 -0.07 3.27 6.11
N ARG A 235 -0.75 4.31 5.61
CA ARG A 235 -0.52 4.84 4.26
C ARG A 235 0.92 5.26 4.01
N GLY A 236 1.59 5.80 5.04
CA GLY A 236 3.01 6.15 4.97
C GLY A 236 3.93 4.96 4.68
N GLN A 237 3.55 3.75 5.09
CA GLN A 237 4.34 2.53 4.85
C GLN A 237 4.11 1.94 3.45
N LEU A 238 3.01 2.30 2.79
CA LEU A 238 2.73 1.87 1.41
C LEU A 238 3.68 2.52 0.40
N VAL A 239 4.04 3.78 0.63
CA VAL A 239 4.84 4.59 -0.30
C VAL A 239 6.14 3.89 -0.73
N PRO A 240 7.05 3.47 0.18
CA PRO A 240 8.29 2.80 -0.22
C PRO A 240 8.07 1.43 -0.90
N ILE A 241 6.99 0.72 -0.56
CA ILE A 241 6.65 -0.57 -1.18
C ILE A 241 6.29 -0.37 -2.65
N PHE A 242 5.38 0.57 -2.94
CA PHE A 242 4.94 0.87 -4.30
C PHE A 242 6.02 1.57 -5.13
N GLN A 243 6.84 2.44 -4.52
CA GLN A 243 8.01 3.03 -5.18
C GLN A 243 8.96 1.95 -5.71
N ARG A 244 9.33 0.98 -4.87
CA ARG A 244 10.20 -0.12 -5.26
C ARG A 244 9.57 -1.00 -6.34
N ALA A 245 8.27 -1.30 -6.24
CA ALA A 245 7.56 -2.09 -7.24
C ALA A 245 7.53 -1.39 -8.62
N ALA A 246 7.26 -0.09 -8.65
CA ALA A 246 7.26 0.71 -9.88
C ALA A 246 8.65 0.75 -10.52
N LEU A 247 9.70 0.99 -9.70
CA LEU A 247 11.08 1.02 -10.19
C LEU A 247 11.53 -0.33 -10.76
N LEU A 248 11.28 -1.43 -10.05
CA LEU A 248 11.64 -2.77 -10.52
C LEU A 248 10.92 -3.13 -11.84
N THR A 249 9.65 -2.74 -11.96
CA THR A 249 8.88 -2.96 -13.20
C THR A 249 9.48 -2.17 -14.36
N PHE A 250 9.83 -0.89 -14.13
CA PHE A 250 10.46 -0.04 -15.13
C PHE A 250 11.85 -0.56 -15.56
N GLN A 251 12.68 -0.97 -14.60
CA GLN A 251 14.00 -1.55 -14.84
C GLN A 251 13.90 -2.83 -15.68
N LYS A 252 12.95 -3.72 -15.35
CA LYS A 252 12.72 -4.94 -16.11
C LYS A 252 12.28 -4.65 -17.55
N ALA A 253 11.29 -3.77 -17.74
CA ALA A 253 10.80 -3.39 -19.06
C ALA A 253 11.89 -2.73 -19.92
N THR A 254 12.74 -1.91 -19.30
CA THR A 254 13.86 -1.26 -19.98
C THR A 254 14.94 -2.28 -20.37
N GLN A 255 15.26 -3.24 -19.50
CA GLN A 255 16.21 -4.30 -19.82
C GLN A 255 15.68 -5.22 -20.94
N GLU A 256 14.38 -5.52 -20.96
CA GLU A 256 13.72 -6.22 -22.05
C GLU A 256 13.79 -5.43 -23.36
N ALA A 257 13.62 -4.10 -23.33
CA ALA A 257 13.78 -3.23 -24.49
C ALA A 257 15.21 -3.28 -25.06
N VAL A 258 16.23 -3.23 -24.21
CA VAL A 258 17.65 -3.35 -24.64
C VAL A 258 17.93 -4.73 -25.23
N SER A 259 17.41 -5.79 -24.60
CA SER A 259 17.60 -7.16 -25.08
C SER A 259 16.94 -7.36 -26.44
N GLY A 260 15.71 -6.87 -26.60
CA GLY A 260 15.00 -6.88 -27.89
C GLY A 260 15.73 -6.07 -28.96
N PHE A 261 16.32 -4.92 -28.61
CA PHE A 261 17.16 -4.15 -29.55
C PHE A 261 18.38 -4.96 -30.01
N GLN A 262 19.07 -5.64 -29.10
CA GLN A 262 20.21 -6.48 -29.43
C GLN A 262 19.83 -7.64 -30.35
N GLU A 263 18.69 -8.29 -30.10
CA GLU A 263 18.16 -9.35 -30.95
C GLU A 263 17.83 -8.83 -32.36
N GLU A 264 17.14 -7.69 -32.45
CA GLU A 264 16.79 -7.07 -33.73
C GLU A 264 18.05 -6.69 -34.52
N MET A 265 19.05 -6.10 -33.86
CA MET A 265 20.33 -5.72 -34.46
C MET A 265 21.13 -6.92 -34.99
N ASN A 266 21.00 -8.11 -34.38
CA ASN A 266 21.68 -9.32 -34.87
C ASN A 266 21.12 -9.81 -36.22
N SER A 267 19.84 -9.55 -36.48
CA SER A 267 19.18 -9.86 -37.76
C SER A 267 19.10 -8.67 -38.72
N TYR A 268 19.58 -7.50 -38.29
CA TYR A 268 19.42 -6.27 -39.03
C TYR A 268 20.39 -6.20 -40.20
N THR A 269 19.86 -5.86 -41.37
CA THR A 269 20.61 -5.58 -42.58
C THR A 269 20.37 -4.14 -43.01
N LEU A 270 21.44 -3.40 -43.32
CA LEU A 270 21.39 -2.01 -43.79
C LEU A 270 20.90 -1.93 -45.24
N ILE A 271 19.68 -2.37 -45.48
CA ILE A 271 19.03 -2.28 -46.79
C ILE A 271 18.28 -0.96 -46.80
N SER A 272 18.51 -0.12 -47.80
CA SER A 272 17.57 0.97 -48.08
C SER A 272 16.21 0.35 -48.31
N ALA A 273 15.24 0.59 -47.42
CA ALA A 273 13.86 0.21 -47.70
C ALA A 273 13.53 0.74 -49.11
N PRO A 274 13.03 -0.11 -50.04
CA PRO A 274 12.48 0.43 -51.26
C PRO A 274 11.39 1.38 -50.80
N ALA A 275 11.37 2.60 -51.33
CA ALA A 275 10.37 3.61 -51.03
C ALA A 275 8.95 3.02 -51.25
N LEU A 276 8.43 2.35 -50.23
CA LEU A 276 7.04 1.97 -50.16
C LEU A 276 6.34 3.29 -49.87
N LEU A 277 5.56 3.73 -50.85
CA LEU A 277 4.85 5.00 -50.97
C LEU A 277 5.54 6.05 -51.88
N GLY A 278 5.86 5.63 -53.11
CA GLY A 278 5.54 6.44 -54.29
C GLY A 278 4.02 6.62 -54.49
N SER A 279 3.28 6.94 -53.43
CA SER A 279 1.87 7.32 -53.48
C SER A 279 1.82 8.85 -53.38
N THR A 280 1.28 9.46 -54.43
CA THR A 280 0.96 10.89 -54.54
C THR A 280 -0.20 11.28 -53.62
N ILE A 281 -0.13 10.91 -52.34
CA ILE A 281 -0.98 11.47 -51.30
C ILE A 281 -0.05 12.37 -50.49
N PRO A 282 -0.27 13.70 -50.47
CA PRO A 282 0.44 14.53 -49.52
C PRO A 282 0.01 14.05 -48.14
N VAL A 283 0.88 13.30 -47.45
CA VAL A 283 0.77 13.19 -46.00
C VAL A 283 0.94 14.64 -45.55
N ALA A 284 -0.18 15.22 -45.11
CA ALA A 284 -0.17 16.56 -44.58
C ALA A 284 0.93 16.60 -43.52
N VAL A 285 1.94 17.42 -43.77
CA VAL A 285 2.88 17.86 -42.75
C VAL A 285 2.01 18.59 -41.74
N SER A 286 1.43 17.85 -40.81
CA SER A 286 0.81 18.45 -39.64
C SER A 286 1.97 19.10 -38.94
N SER A 287 2.11 20.42 -39.14
CA SER A 287 2.96 21.26 -38.32
C SER A 287 2.71 20.84 -36.87
N ALA A 288 3.71 20.21 -36.24
CA ALA A 288 3.61 19.77 -34.87
C ALA A 288 3.03 20.92 -34.05
N GLN A 289 1.83 20.74 -33.50
CA GLN A 289 1.31 21.73 -32.57
C GLN A 289 2.30 21.79 -31.40
N PRO A 290 2.68 22.98 -30.89
CA PRO A 290 3.52 23.09 -29.72
C PRO A 290 2.79 22.40 -28.55
N GLY A 291 3.18 21.18 -28.22
CA GLY A 291 2.56 20.38 -27.16
C GLY A 291 2.23 18.92 -27.52
N THR A 292 2.20 18.51 -28.79
CA THR A 292 1.95 17.10 -29.15
C THR A 292 3.25 16.29 -29.17
N LEU A 293 3.36 15.30 -28.28
CA LEU A 293 4.52 14.40 -28.15
C LEU A 293 4.51 13.31 -29.23
N GLN A 294 4.69 13.68 -30.48
CA GLN A 294 4.71 12.71 -31.60
C GLN A 294 6.10 12.08 -31.75
N PRO A 295 6.22 10.75 -31.86
CA PRO A 295 7.49 10.08 -32.15
C PRO A 295 8.11 10.57 -33.48
N PRO A 296 9.45 10.68 -33.57
CA PRO A 296 10.11 11.09 -34.80
C PRO A 296 9.90 10.06 -35.93
N MET A 297 9.31 10.49 -37.04
CA MET A 297 9.00 9.61 -38.17
C MET A 297 10.24 9.06 -38.88
N VAL A 298 11.38 9.75 -38.76
CA VAL A 298 12.69 9.32 -39.31
C VAL A 298 13.12 7.96 -38.75
N LEU A 299 12.69 7.61 -37.53
CA LEU A 299 13.03 6.32 -36.92
C LEU A 299 12.37 5.12 -37.63
N LEU A 300 11.33 5.34 -38.45
CA LEU A 300 10.68 4.27 -39.22
C LEU A 300 11.60 3.68 -40.29
N ASP A 301 12.57 4.46 -40.77
CA ASP A 301 13.59 3.97 -41.70
C ASP A 301 14.60 3.04 -41.00
N PHE A 302 14.61 3.02 -39.66
CA PHE A 302 15.51 2.23 -38.82
C PHE A 302 14.73 1.39 -37.79
N PRO A 303 14.18 0.23 -38.20
CA PRO A 303 13.33 -0.61 -37.36
C PRO A 303 13.88 -0.92 -35.95
N PRO A 304 15.20 -1.21 -35.75
CA PRO A 304 15.73 -1.42 -34.41
C PRO A 304 15.51 -0.24 -33.47
N LEU A 305 15.75 1.00 -33.95
CA LEU A 305 15.57 2.22 -33.14
C LEU A 305 14.08 2.47 -32.85
N ALA A 306 13.20 2.27 -33.84
CA ALA A 306 11.76 2.40 -33.65
C ALA A 306 11.20 1.38 -32.63
N CYS A 307 11.61 0.11 -32.72
CA CYS A 307 11.22 -0.93 -31.78
C CYS A 307 11.70 -0.62 -30.35
N PHE A 308 12.97 -0.21 -30.20
CA PHE A 308 13.51 0.21 -28.90
C PHE A 308 12.72 1.38 -28.32
N LEU A 309 12.48 2.43 -29.10
CA LEU A 309 11.71 3.59 -28.66
C LEU A 309 10.31 3.18 -28.19
N ASN A 310 9.60 2.35 -28.97
CA ASN A 310 8.26 1.89 -28.62
C ASN A 310 8.22 1.13 -27.28
N ASN A 311 9.22 0.28 -27.02
CA ASN A 311 9.32 -0.47 -25.78
C ASN A 311 9.60 0.45 -24.57
N ILE A 312 10.47 1.46 -24.73
CA ILE A 312 10.70 2.47 -23.69
C ILE A 312 9.45 3.32 -23.45
N LEU A 313 8.72 3.70 -24.50
CA LEU A 313 7.45 4.42 -24.36
C LEU A 313 6.39 3.60 -23.65
N ALA A 314 6.32 2.29 -23.90
CA ALA A 314 5.46 1.39 -23.14
C ALA A 314 5.83 1.39 -21.64
N ALA A 315 7.13 1.30 -21.32
CA ALA A 315 7.62 1.38 -19.95
C ALA A 315 7.28 2.72 -19.26
N PHE A 316 7.40 3.85 -19.97
CA PHE A 316 6.98 5.16 -19.46
C PHE A 316 5.47 5.25 -19.25
N ASN A 317 4.67 4.71 -20.16
CA ASN A 317 3.22 4.73 -20.04
C ASN A 317 2.72 3.95 -18.81
N ASP A 318 3.33 2.80 -18.54
CA ASP A 318 3.04 2.00 -17.35
C ASP A 318 3.49 2.73 -16.07
N LEU A 319 4.71 3.28 -16.06
CA LEU A 319 5.24 4.03 -14.93
C LEU A 319 4.41 5.27 -14.61
N ARG A 320 3.88 5.97 -15.63
CA ARG A 320 3.08 7.20 -15.47
C ARG A 320 1.88 7.02 -14.52
N LEU A 321 1.27 5.84 -14.50
CA LEU A 321 0.12 5.55 -13.65
C LEU A 321 0.49 5.56 -12.16
N CYS A 322 1.73 5.21 -11.82
CA CYS A 322 2.26 5.21 -10.48
C CYS A 322 3.70 5.75 -10.48
N CYS A 323 3.84 7.07 -10.71
CA CYS A 323 5.12 7.74 -10.85
C CYS A 323 5.44 8.67 -9.67
N PRO A 324 5.93 8.15 -8.53
CA PRO A 324 6.45 8.99 -7.46
C PRO A 324 7.64 9.83 -7.93
N VAL A 325 7.63 11.14 -7.65
CA VAL A 325 8.73 12.05 -8.02
C VAL A 325 10.07 11.61 -7.42
N ALA A 326 10.06 10.92 -6.28
CA ALA A 326 11.25 10.35 -5.67
C ALA A 326 12.00 9.34 -6.56
N LEU A 327 11.34 8.76 -7.57
CA LEU A 327 11.96 7.83 -8.51
C LEU A 327 12.71 8.53 -9.65
N ALA A 328 12.59 9.85 -9.79
CA ALA A 328 13.25 10.61 -10.85
C ALA A 328 14.74 10.27 -11.05
N PRO A 329 15.61 10.25 -10.02
CA PRO A 329 17.03 9.91 -10.20
C PRO A 329 17.22 8.46 -10.68
N ASP A 330 16.52 7.50 -10.08
CA ASP A 330 16.68 6.08 -10.39
C ASP A 330 16.17 5.74 -11.80
N VAL A 331 15.07 6.36 -12.22
CA VAL A 331 14.51 6.20 -13.57
C VAL A 331 15.43 6.84 -14.61
N THR A 332 15.98 8.02 -14.33
CA THR A 332 16.96 8.69 -15.19
C THR A 332 18.21 7.82 -15.37
N ALA A 333 18.79 7.34 -14.26
CA ALA A 333 19.98 6.49 -14.30
C ALA A 333 19.74 5.15 -15.03
N THR A 334 18.55 4.56 -14.86
CA THR A 334 18.15 3.33 -15.56
C THR A 334 18.08 3.56 -17.08
N LEU A 335 17.52 4.69 -17.50
CA LEU A 335 17.43 5.06 -18.92
C LEU A 335 18.80 5.37 -19.52
N GLU A 336 19.67 6.09 -18.80
CA GLU A 336 21.03 6.38 -19.24
C GLU A 336 21.86 5.09 -19.41
N GLU A 337 21.75 4.14 -18.48
CA GLU A 337 22.42 2.85 -18.62
C GLU A 337 21.88 2.06 -19.82
N ALA A 338 20.56 2.09 -20.06
CA ALA A 338 19.96 1.45 -21.22
C ALA A 338 20.47 2.05 -22.54
N LEU A 339 20.54 3.39 -22.64
CA LEU A 339 21.10 4.09 -23.79
C LEU A 339 22.58 3.74 -23.98
N ARG A 340 23.37 3.70 -22.90
CA ARG A 340 24.77 3.27 -22.95
C ARG A 340 24.92 1.83 -23.45
N GLN A 341 24.03 0.93 -23.05
CA GLN A 341 24.02 -0.45 -23.54
C GLN A 341 23.69 -0.49 -25.03
N VAL A 342 22.63 0.20 -25.48
CA VAL A 342 22.27 0.34 -26.90
C VAL A 342 23.44 0.90 -27.72
N THR A 343 24.13 1.93 -27.23
CA THR A 343 25.33 2.46 -27.89
C THR A 343 26.43 1.41 -28.03
N LYS A 344 26.68 0.60 -27.00
CA LYS A 344 27.65 -0.52 -27.09
C LYS A 344 27.23 -1.54 -28.15
N VAL A 345 25.94 -1.85 -28.26
CA VAL A 345 25.40 -2.75 -29.31
C VAL A 345 25.66 -2.17 -30.71
N ILE A 346 25.36 -0.89 -30.91
CA ILE A 346 25.59 -0.19 -32.19
C ILE A 346 27.07 -0.23 -32.58
N LEU A 347 27.96 0.05 -31.63
CA LEU A 347 29.41 -0.01 -31.86
C LEU A 347 29.90 -1.44 -32.15
N ALA A 348 29.34 -2.45 -31.49
CA ALA A 348 29.66 -3.85 -31.74
C ALA A 348 29.25 -4.27 -33.15
N PHE A 349 28.05 -3.88 -33.60
CA PHE A 349 27.57 -4.09 -34.95
C PHE A 349 28.50 -3.43 -35.99
N HIS A 350 28.85 -2.16 -35.80
CA HIS A 350 29.81 -1.46 -36.68
C HIS A 350 31.14 -2.23 -36.77
N ARG A 351 31.72 -2.63 -35.64
CA ARG A 351 33.00 -3.34 -35.62
C ARG A 351 32.96 -4.67 -36.35
N ALA A 352 31.82 -5.37 -36.32
CA ALA A 352 31.64 -6.64 -37.02
C ALA A 352 31.51 -6.44 -38.55
N GLU A 353 30.82 -5.40 -38.98
CA GLU A 353 30.41 -5.23 -40.39
C GLU A 353 31.19 -4.17 -41.17
N VAL A 354 32.04 -3.34 -40.52
CA VAL A 354 32.74 -2.21 -41.19
C VAL A 354 33.59 -2.63 -42.40
N MET A 355 34.11 -3.87 -42.40
CA MET A 355 34.91 -4.40 -43.51
C MET A 355 34.05 -4.94 -44.66
N ALA A 356 32.77 -5.19 -44.41
CA ALA A 356 31.80 -5.69 -45.39
C ALA A 356 30.92 -4.58 -45.98
N PHE A 357 30.86 -3.40 -45.35
CA PHE A 357 30.05 -2.28 -45.82
C PHE A 357 30.45 -1.78 -47.21
N SER A 358 29.45 -1.63 -48.07
CA SER A 358 29.52 -0.75 -49.23
C SER A 358 29.48 0.72 -48.81
N HIS A 359 29.91 1.63 -49.68
CA HIS A 359 29.85 3.08 -49.44
C HIS A 359 28.43 3.56 -49.04
N ARG A 360 27.39 2.98 -49.67
CA ARG A 360 25.99 3.29 -49.38
C ARG A 360 25.55 2.79 -48.01
N GLU A 361 25.99 1.59 -47.60
CA GLU A 361 25.69 1.06 -46.26
C GLU A 361 26.41 1.85 -45.18
N GLN A 362 27.62 2.33 -45.46
CA GLN A 362 28.35 3.22 -44.56
C GLN A 362 27.61 4.56 -44.36
N GLU A 363 27.09 5.17 -45.43
CA GLU A 363 26.23 6.36 -45.33
C GLU A 363 24.95 6.09 -44.53
N LEU A 364 24.26 4.98 -44.78
CA LEU A 364 23.06 4.58 -44.03
C LEU A 364 23.36 4.34 -42.55
N PHE A 365 24.52 3.78 -42.23
CA PHE A 365 24.94 3.57 -40.85
C PHE A 365 25.23 4.89 -40.13
N VAL A 366 25.81 5.87 -40.82
CA VAL A 366 25.96 7.23 -40.28
C VAL A 366 24.59 7.87 -40.05
N GLN A 367 23.65 7.73 -40.98
CA GLN A 367 22.27 8.22 -40.80
C GLN A 367 21.56 7.53 -39.62
N PHE A 368 21.78 6.22 -39.43
CA PHE A 368 21.27 5.49 -38.27
C PHE A 368 21.84 6.07 -36.96
N CYS A 369 23.14 6.36 -36.90
CA CYS A 369 23.78 6.95 -35.72
C CYS A 369 23.28 8.39 -35.45
N LEU A 370 23.06 9.17 -36.51
CA LEU A 370 22.47 10.51 -36.39
C LEU A 370 21.03 10.43 -35.90
N ALA A 371 20.20 9.51 -36.43
CA ALA A 371 18.84 9.32 -35.96
C ALA A 371 18.77 8.88 -34.48
N PHE A 372 19.74 8.09 -34.01
CA PHE A 372 19.86 7.75 -32.60
C PHE A 372 20.17 8.98 -31.72
N LEU A 373 21.08 9.85 -32.16
CA LEU A 373 21.57 10.99 -31.37
C LEU A 373 20.71 12.26 -31.48
N GLU A 374 20.19 12.57 -32.66
CA GLU A 374 19.50 13.83 -32.95
C GLU A 374 17.98 13.69 -32.85
N ASP A 375 17.42 12.49 -33.05
CA ASP A 375 15.97 12.24 -32.98
C ASP A 375 15.56 11.46 -31.73
N LEU A 376 16.12 10.26 -31.52
CA LEU A 376 15.67 9.35 -30.46
C LEU A 376 16.03 9.87 -29.07
N LEU A 377 17.29 10.26 -28.87
CA LEU A 377 17.80 10.65 -27.55
C LEU A 377 17.14 11.96 -27.02
N PRO A 378 17.03 13.04 -27.81
CA PRO A 378 16.33 14.25 -27.37
C PRO A 378 14.83 14.02 -27.15
N TYR A 379 14.22 13.13 -27.94
CA TYR A 379 12.82 12.75 -27.74
C TYR A 379 12.61 12.02 -26.41
N LEU A 380 13.46 11.05 -26.07
CA LEU A 380 13.41 10.37 -24.77
C LEU A 380 13.69 11.32 -23.61
N ASN A 381 14.64 12.25 -23.75
CA ASN A 381 14.92 13.29 -22.76
C ASN A 381 13.67 14.16 -22.51
N ARG A 382 12.96 14.55 -23.58
CA ARG A 382 11.69 15.28 -23.47
C ARG A 382 10.59 14.45 -22.79
N CYS A 383 10.49 13.15 -23.09
CA CYS A 383 9.54 12.25 -22.42
C CYS A 383 9.81 12.18 -20.91
N LEU A 384 11.08 12.05 -20.52
CA LEU A 384 11.52 12.02 -19.13
C LEU A 384 11.17 13.32 -18.40
N GLN A 385 11.41 14.48 -19.02
CA GLN A 385 11.08 15.79 -18.46
C GLN A 385 9.57 16.03 -18.32
N LEU A 386 8.75 15.41 -19.16
CA LEU A 386 7.29 15.44 -19.01
C LEU A 386 6.80 14.50 -17.91
N LEU A 387 7.47 13.37 -17.73
CA LEU A 387 7.18 12.43 -16.65
C LEU A 387 7.58 13.00 -15.28
N PHE A 388 8.67 13.77 -15.24
CA PHE A 388 9.17 14.46 -14.05
C PHE A 388 9.38 15.95 -14.32
N PRO A 389 8.32 16.79 -14.26
CA PRO A 389 8.44 18.21 -14.51
C PRO A 389 9.43 18.89 -13.57
N ALA A 390 10.42 19.60 -14.13
CA ALA A 390 11.46 20.28 -13.37
C ALA A 390 10.90 21.24 -12.30
N ALA A 391 9.77 21.89 -12.58
CA ALA A 391 9.08 22.76 -11.62
C ALA A 391 8.60 22.00 -10.37
N GLN A 392 8.06 20.78 -10.55
CA GLN A 392 7.57 19.95 -9.45
C GLN A 392 8.72 19.40 -8.62
N VAL A 393 9.81 18.98 -9.27
CA VAL A 393 11.03 18.51 -8.59
C VAL A 393 11.67 19.65 -7.79
N ALA A 394 11.81 20.82 -8.40
CA ALA A 394 12.37 22.02 -7.76
C ALA A 394 11.54 22.44 -6.53
N GLN A 395 10.20 22.37 -6.63
CA GLN A 395 9.30 22.66 -5.52
C GLN A 395 9.49 21.68 -4.34
N ILE A 396 9.64 20.39 -4.61
CA ILE A 396 9.85 19.37 -3.56
C ILE A 396 11.21 19.54 -2.89
N LEU A 397 12.24 19.88 -3.65
CA LEU A 397 13.59 20.14 -3.14
C LEU A 397 13.72 21.50 -2.45
N GLY A 398 12.73 22.39 -2.58
CA GLY A 398 12.78 23.74 -2.01
C GLY A 398 13.78 24.66 -2.70
N VAL A 399 14.10 24.42 -3.98
CA VAL A 399 15.08 25.19 -4.75
C VAL A 399 14.44 25.84 -5.98
N PRO A 400 14.96 26.98 -6.48
CA PRO A 400 14.45 27.54 -7.73
C PRO A 400 14.80 26.61 -8.91
N PRO A 401 13.94 26.49 -9.95
CA PRO A 401 14.18 25.62 -11.10
C PRO A 401 15.51 25.90 -11.82
N THR A 402 15.96 27.16 -11.79
CA THR A 402 17.24 27.59 -12.36
C THR A 402 18.45 26.97 -11.68
N GLN A 403 18.33 26.45 -10.46
CA GLN A 403 19.43 25.84 -9.71
C GLN A 403 19.36 24.30 -9.69
N LEU A 404 18.39 23.68 -10.39
CA LEU A 404 18.22 22.23 -10.40
C LEU A 404 19.47 21.49 -10.93
N HIS A 405 20.15 22.07 -11.91
CA HIS A 405 21.41 21.55 -12.48
C HIS A 405 22.54 21.39 -11.45
N LYS A 406 22.49 22.10 -10.32
CA LYS A 406 23.50 22.00 -9.25
C LYS A 406 23.35 20.72 -8.41
N TYR A 407 22.20 20.06 -8.50
CA TYR A 407 21.89 18.82 -7.77
C TYR A 407 22.05 17.57 -8.64
N GLY A 408 22.80 17.67 -9.74
CA GLY A 408 23.02 16.61 -10.72
C GLY A 408 22.11 16.72 -11.95
N SER A 409 22.26 15.78 -12.89
CA SER A 409 21.41 15.61 -14.08
C SER A 409 20.04 15.02 -13.73
N LEU A 410 19.37 15.58 -12.71
CA LEU A 410 18.04 15.13 -12.29
C LEU A 410 17.04 15.37 -13.43
N CYS A 411 16.39 14.29 -13.87
CA CYS A 411 15.40 14.30 -14.95
C CYS A 411 15.93 14.75 -16.32
N CYS A 412 17.24 14.71 -16.54
CA CYS A 412 17.86 15.05 -17.82
C CYS A 412 18.90 14.00 -18.17
N ILE A 413 18.86 13.52 -19.41
CA ILE A 413 19.86 12.59 -19.93
C ILE A 413 21.13 13.38 -20.26
N ASP A 414 22.31 12.85 -19.89
CA ASP A 414 23.58 13.39 -20.37
C ASP A 414 23.82 13.01 -21.84
N GLU A 415 23.31 13.85 -22.76
CA GLU A 415 23.44 13.65 -24.21
C GLU A 415 24.92 13.66 -24.65
N SER A 416 25.77 14.42 -23.96
CA SER A 416 27.19 14.56 -24.29
C SER A 416 27.96 13.28 -24.03
N ALA A 417 27.69 12.59 -22.92
CA ALA A 417 28.30 11.31 -22.60
C ALA A 417 27.96 10.22 -23.64
N VAL A 418 26.75 10.22 -24.19
CA VAL A 418 26.35 9.27 -25.25
C VAL A 418 26.99 9.64 -26.59
N GLN A 419 27.06 10.93 -26.92
CA GLN A 419 27.70 11.42 -28.14
C GLN A 419 29.20 11.11 -28.16
N GLU A 420 29.90 11.27 -27.04
CA GLU A 420 31.33 10.95 -26.91
C GLU A 420 31.62 9.47 -27.20
N LEU A 421 30.71 8.56 -26.82
CA LEU A 421 30.85 7.12 -27.10
C LEU A 421 30.74 6.80 -28.61
N LEU A 422 29.97 7.59 -29.37
CA LEU A 422 29.78 7.43 -30.82
C LEU A 422 30.72 8.28 -31.66
N ALA A 423 31.52 9.16 -31.04
CA ALA A 423 32.41 10.09 -31.73
C ALA A 423 33.43 9.40 -32.65
N SER A 424 33.82 8.14 -32.37
CA SER A 424 34.75 7.38 -33.22
C SER A 424 34.15 6.92 -34.56
N VAL A 425 32.83 7.00 -34.72
CA VAL A 425 32.08 6.50 -35.89
C VAL A 425 31.50 7.64 -36.73
N LEU A 426 31.17 8.77 -36.11
CA LEU A 426 30.60 9.92 -36.79
C LEU A 426 31.66 10.65 -37.64
N PRO A 427 31.28 11.27 -38.77
CA PRO A 427 32.17 12.19 -39.47
C PRO A 427 32.57 13.32 -38.52
N GLU A 428 33.84 13.76 -38.57
CA GLU A 428 34.27 14.95 -37.84
C GLU A 428 33.34 16.11 -38.21
N LYS A 429 32.58 16.61 -37.22
CA LYS A 429 31.73 17.78 -37.41
C LYS A 429 32.68 18.91 -37.80
N GLU A 430 32.63 19.38 -39.05
CA GLU A 430 33.39 20.54 -39.50
C GLU A 430 33.10 21.68 -38.51
N THR A 431 34.06 21.94 -37.62
CA THR A 431 34.04 23.11 -36.77
C THR A 431 34.18 24.30 -37.70
N VAL A 432 33.05 24.90 -38.08
CA VAL A 432 33.02 26.24 -38.64
C VAL A 432 33.64 27.14 -37.57
N SER A 433 34.90 27.49 -37.79
CA SER A 433 35.64 28.47 -37.00
C SER A 433 34.82 29.76 -36.89
N PRO A 434 34.65 30.36 -35.70
CA PRO A 434 34.17 31.72 -35.61
C PRO A 434 35.19 32.63 -36.32
N LEU A 435 34.70 33.46 -37.25
CA LEU A 435 35.48 34.50 -37.90
C LEU A 435 36.16 35.40 -36.85
N PRO A 436 37.36 35.95 -37.14
CA PRO A 436 38.19 36.60 -36.13
C PRO A 436 37.64 37.96 -35.69
N GLU A 437 37.75 38.18 -34.38
CA GLU A 437 37.48 39.43 -33.67
C GLU A 437 38.21 40.63 -34.29
N GLU A 438 37.44 41.68 -34.57
CA GLU A 438 37.99 43.00 -34.92
C GLU A 438 38.49 43.71 -33.64
N LYS A 439 39.73 44.16 -33.71
CA LYS A 439 40.54 44.71 -32.62
C LYS A 439 39.91 45.91 -31.91
N ALA A 440 40.10 45.87 -30.59
CA ALA A 440 40.02 46.94 -29.61
C ALA A 440 40.63 48.29 -30.05
N LEU A 441 39.97 49.38 -29.64
CA LEU A 441 40.61 50.63 -29.29
C LEU A 441 40.26 50.97 -27.83
N ALA A 442 41.29 51.07 -26.99
CA ALA A 442 41.22 51.40 -25.58
C ALA A 442 41.46 52.94 -25.37
N PRO A 443 41.56 53.48 -24.15
CA PRO A 443 40.65 54.51 -23.63
C PRO A 443 41.34 55.86 -23.36
N GLU A 444 40.58 56.92 -23.04
CA GLU A 444 40.95 57.95 -22.05
C GLU A 444 39.76 58.91 -21.77
N SER A 445 39.54 59.19 -20.49
CA SER A 445 38.59 60.16 -19.89
C SER A 445 39.29 61.53 -19.69
N PRO A 446 38.77 62.60 -19.02
CA PRO A 446 37.52 62.77 -18.24
C PRO A 446 36.78 64.16 -18.33
N ALA A 447 35.55 64.18 -17.77
CA ALA A 447 34.84 65.21 -16.95
C ALA A 447 34.72 66.71 -17.34
N VAL A 448 33.48 67.23 -17.37
CA VAL A 448 32.96 68.53 -16.80
C VAL A 448 31.42 68.40 -16.65
N LEU A 449 30.83 68.27 -15.45
CA LEU A 449 30.30 69.29 -14.50
C LEU A 449 29.05 70.11 -14.95
N LEU A 450 27.89 69.84 -14.30
CA LEU A 450 26.81 70.74 -13.78
C LEU A 450 26.10 71.74 -14.77
N ASP A 451 24.81 72.09 -14.76
CA ASP A 451 23.75 72.15 -13.73
C ASP A 451 22.40 72.63 -14.37
N LEU A 452 21.31 72.68 -13.57
CA LEU A 452 20.05 73.50 -13.68
C LEU A 452 18.70 72.89 -14.16
N GLN A 453 17.88 72.54 -13.14
CA GLN A 453 16.50 73.03 -12.79
C GLN A 453 15.20 72.64 -13.57
N LEU A 454 14.37 71.81 -12.88
CA LEU A 454 13.03 72.05 -12.26
C LEU A 454 11.94 72.90 -13.01
N PRO A 455 10.61 72.69 -12.78
CA PRO A 455 10.01 72.34 -11.47
C PRO A 455 8.82 71.35 -11.44
N ALA A 456 8.51 70.96 -10.20
CA ALA A 456 7.34 70.24 -9.72
C ALA A 456 6.08 71.13 -9.63
N LEU A 457 4.91 70.48 -9.66
CA LEU A 457 3.69 70.94 -9.00
C LEU A 457 3.01 69.74 -8.34
N GLU A 458 3.01 69.74 -7.02
CA GLU A 458 2.17 68.94 -6.13
C GLU A 458 0.73 69.48 -6.16
N GLN A 459 -0.26 68.60 -5.96
CA GLN A 459 -1.39 68.92 -5.08
C GLN A 459 -2.10 67.66 -4.57
N GLU A 460 -2.21 67.65 -3.24
CA GLU A 460 -2.83 66.70 -2.34
C GLU A 460 -4.37 66.63 -2.49
N ALA A 461 -4.99 65.51 -2.08
CA ALA A 461 -6.07 65.47 -1.08
C ALA A 461 -6.73 64.07 -0.98
N GLU A 462 -6.50 63.38 0.14
CA GLU A 462 -7.50 62.56 0.86
C GLU A 462 -8.25 63.49 1.87
N PRO A 463 -9.31 63.11 2.66
CA PRO A 463 -9.69 61.75 3.12
C PRO A 463 -11.20 61.46 3.38
N SER A 464 -11.47 60.27 3.95
CA SER A 464 -12.52 59.90 4.95
C SER A 464 -13.79 59.20 4.42
N ILE A 465 -13.98 57.89 4.66
CA ILE A 465 -14.57 57.19 5.84
C ILE A 465 -16.07 57.49 6.06
N THR A 466 -16.93 56.44 6.02
CA THR A 466 -17.92 56.12 7.08
C THR A 466 -18.56 54.74 6.89
N ALA A 467 -18.76 54.06 8.02
CA ALA A 467 -19.47 52.81 8.24
C ALA A 467 -21.00 52.99 8.35
N ALA A 468 -21.77 51.90 8.20
CA ALA A 468 -23.07 51.72 8.86
C ALA A 468 -23.52 50.25 8.89
N GLU A 469 -23.78 49.75 10.10
CA GLU A 469 -24.59 48.58 10.45
C GLU A 469 -26.10 48.90 10.40
N ALA A 470 -26.95 47.87 10.20
CA ALA A 470 -28.29 47.68 10.81
C ALA A 470 -28.88 46.32 10.32
N VAL A 471 -29.11 45.31 11.18
CA VAL A 471 -30.35 45.02 11.97
C VAL A 471 -31.54 44.64 11.05
N ASP A 472 -31.82 43.34 10.89
CA ASP A 472 -32.87 42.50 11.53
C ASP A 472 -34.25 42.63 10.85
N ASP A 473 -34.75 41.51 10.29
CA ASP A 473 -36.17 41.18 10.35
C ASP A 473 -36.44 39.70 9.95
N ARG A 474 -37.01 38.95 10.90
CA ARG A 474 -37.77 37.71 10.66
C ARG A 474 -39.19 38.09 10.23
N PRO A 475 -39.93 37.15 9.62
CA PRO A 475 -41.21 36.81 10.22
C PRO A 475 -41.47 35.31 10.37
N VAL A 476 -42.52 35.07 11.15
CA VAL A 476 -43.03 33.85 11.74
C VAL A 476 -44.12 33.21 10.84
N SER A 477 -44.27 31.89 10.97
CA SER A 477 -45.46 31.04 10.75
C SER A 477 -46.13 30.91 9.37
N GLY A 478 -46.36 29.65 9.00
CA GLY A 478 -47.40 29.18 8.08
C GLY A 478 -47.46 27.65 8.07
N GLU A 479 -48.31 27.07 8.93
CA GLU A 479 -48.86 25.73 8.76
C GLU A 479 -49.69 25.67 7.46
N GLU A 480 -49.62 24.56 6.71
CA GLU A 480 -50.75 23.75 6.20
C GLU A 480 -50.33 22.87 5.01
N SER A 481 -50.74 21.60 5.10
CA SER A 481 -50.75 20.49 4.11
C SER A 481 -49.50 19.62 3.95
#